data_AF-A0A952YMG8-F1
#
_entry.id   AF-A0A952YMG8-F1
#
_cell.length_a   1.000
_cell.length_b   1.000
_cell.length_c   1.000
_cell.angle_alpha   90.00
_cell.angle_beta   90.00
_cell.angle_gamma   90.00
#
_symmetry.space_group_name_H-M   'P 1'
#
loop_
_entity.id
_entity.type
_entity.pdbx_description
1 polymer ?
#
loop_
_entity_poly.entity_id
_entity_poly.type
_entity_poly.pdbx_seq_one_letter_code
_entity_poly.pdbx_strand_id
1 'polypeptide(L)'
;MTDQPVLILGLGTSGLSMARWCARQGARVTVADTREQPPQLAALRQTCPQATFIAGSFDDALLARASWALIARSPGLAPTALQAVFAHARTSGTAVATELDLFAQALHALSQRERFPYRPQVLAITGTNGKTTVTSLCALLLERTGWQVATAGNIGPAMLDVLTAALDAEALAQQADDERAAAQAAEAEADSADAPVALDVPPSDADEATRDDEAPAADGVDVDTEPVANVDDEDDDGPTLLVPPPAPPVPPPHLPRAWVLELSSFQLDGAADRNGEGASESAWASVPTAATVLNLTEDHLDWHGSMDAYAQAKAAVFGAQALMVLNRDDPRVIAMKPGLVTVKIGNRNRQVPARAWCSFGLDAPDRAGDWGLETVNGMTWLVRALALDETRSKARGAIEDEELYFQRLMPAEALRIRGRHNAANALAALALATSTGAPLGPMLHGLREYRGEPHRVEPVAILDGVEYFDDSKGTNVGATLAAVNGLGAERRLVVILGGDGKGQDFAPLADALARHARAVLLIGRDAALIRASIGDALSAAGVGVEDVGHLEAAVSQAATLAQSGDAVLMSPACASLDQFRNYEHRAEVFVAAVRELAEARGMSLEGGL
;
A
#
# COMPACT_ATOMS: atom_id res chain seq x y z
N MET A 1 19.25 12.61 14.74
CA MET A 1 19.24 11.99 16.09
C MET A 1 20.67 11.80 16.60
N THR A 2 21.60 12.68 16.21
CA THR A 2 23.03 12.45 16.41
C THR A 2 23.37 12.40 17.90
N ASP A 3 24.03 11.31 18.31
CA ASP A 3 24.44 10.98 19.67
C ASP A 3 23.29 10.87 20.71
N GLN A 4 22.03 10.85 20.27
CA GLN A 4 20.87 10.70 21.14
C GLN A 4 20.63 9.22 21.50
N PRO A 5 20.34 8.89 22.77
CA PRO A 5 20.03 7.52 23.18
C PRO A 5 18.61 7.13 22.71
N VAL A 6 18.53 6.04 21.96
CA VAL A 6 17.26 5.50 21.43
C VAL A 6 17.08 4.07 21.92
N LEU A 7 15.93 3.78 22.53
CA LEU A 7 15.55 2.44 22.95
C LEU A 7 14.60 1.83 21.92
N ILE A 8 14.90 0.61 21.47
CA ILE A 8 14.07 -0.16 20.56
C ILE A 8 13.54 -1.39 21.30
N LEU A 9 12.22 -1.54 21.34
CA LEU A 9 11.54 -2.62 22.03
C LEU A 9 11.06 -3.67 21.04
N GLY A 10 11.54 -4.90 21.23
CA GLY A 10 11.30 -6.04 20.34
C GLY A 10 12.15 -5.95 19.08
N LEU A 11 13.01 -6.95 18.84
CA LEU A 11 13.88 -6.97 17.67
C LEU A 11 13.09 -7.35 16.41
N GLY A 12 12.93 -8.64 16.09
CA GLY A 12 12.20 -9.06 14.89
C GLY A 12 12.64 -8.31 13.61
N THR A 13 11.79 -8.28 12.58
CA THR A 13 12.10 -7.58 11.33
C THR A 13 11.99 -6.06 11.49
N SER A 14 10.85 -5.55 12.00
CA SER A 14 10.64 -4.10 12.17
C SER A 14 11.60 -3.47 13.18
N GLY A 15 11.92 -4.12 14.31
CA GLY A 15 12.88 -3.58 15.26
C GLY A 15 14.32 -3.56 14.74
N LEU A 16 14.71 -4.53 13.91
CA LEU A 16 16.00 -4.47 13.21
C LEU A 16 16.04 -3.30 12.20
N SER A 17 14.98 -3.13 11.42
CA SER A 17 14.79 -2.03 10.48
C SER A 17 14.90 -0.66 11.19
N MET A 18 14.20 -0.49 12.32
CA MET A 18 14.32 0.72 13.16
C MET A 18 15.72 0.89 13.75
N ALA A 19 16.39 -0.20 14.16
CA ALA A 19 17.75 -0.13 14.71
C ALA A 19 18.76 0.38 13.69
N ARG A 20 18.69 -0.13 12.45
CA ARG A 20 19.51 0.32 11.33
C ARG A 20 19.21 1.77 10.99
N TRP A 21 17.94 2.14 10.91
CA TRP A 21 17.53 3.51 10.64
C TRP A 21 18.05 4.49 11.70
N CYS A 22 17.80 4.25 12.98
CA CYS A 22 18.26 5.12 14.05
C CYS A 22 19.80 5.19 14.11
N ALA A 23 20.50 4.07 13.91
CA ALA A 23 21.96 4.06 13.80
C ALA A 23 22.46 4.90 12.62
N ARG A 24 21.83 4.81 11.45
CA ARG A 24 22.11 5.65 10.27
C ARG A 24 21.91 7.14 10.58
N GLN A 25 20.91 7.49 11.39
CA GLN A 25 20.66 8.86 11.85
C GLN A 25 21.61 9.33 12.98
N GLY A 26 22.64 8.53 13.30
CA GLY A 26 23.68 8.83 14.28
C GLY A 26 23.29 8.55 15.73
N ALA A 27 22.20 7.82 16.00
CA ALA A 27 21.73 7.57 17.35
C ALA A 27 22.55 6.50 18.09
N ARG A 28 22.56 6.58 19.42
CA ARG A 28 23.07 5.53 20.31
C ARG A 28 21.97 4.52 20.58
N VAL A 29 21.95 3.45 19.80
CA VAL A 29 20.87 2.46 19.80
C VAL A 29 21.05 1.42 20.91
N THR A 30 20.00 1.24 21.71
CA THR A 30 19.82 0.07 22.58
C THR A 30 18.61 -0.71 22.10
N VAL A 31 18.75 -2.01 21.89
CA VAL A 31 17.64 -2.92 21.56
C VAL A 31 17.36 -3.80 22.77
N ALA A 32 16.10 -3.83 23.21
CA ALA A 32 15.63 -4.71 24.25
C ALA A 32 14.60 -5.72 23.69
N ASP A 33 14.72 -6.98 24.08
CA ASP A 33 13.74 -8.02 23.76
C ASP A 33 13.50 -8.91 24.98
N THR A 34 12.28 -9.42 25.15
CA THR A 34 11.95 -10.31 26.28
C THR A 34 12.60 -11.67 26.14
N ARG A 35 13.03 -12.05 24.93
CA ARG A 35 13.75 -13.30 24.65
C ARG A 35 15.25 -13.08 24.73
N GLU A 36 15.97 -14.08 25.22
CA GLU A 36 17.44 -14.08 25.20
C GLU A 36 18.02 -14.20 23.78
N GLN A 37 17.34 -14.96 22.93
CA GLN A 37 17.72 -15.19 21.53
C GLN A 37 16.55 -14.88 20.59
N PRO A 38 16.17 -13.60 20.42
CA PRO A 38 15.13 -13.25 19.48
C PRO A 38 15.59 -13.47 18.04
N PRO A 39 14.65 -13.68 17.10
CA PRO A 39 14.96 -13.63 15.67
C PRO A 39 15.70 -12.34 15.33
N GLN A 40 16.61 -12.41 14.35
CA GLN A 40 17.44 -11.30 13.87
C GLN A 40 18.56 -10.80 14.80
N LEU A 41 18.80 -11.42 15.96
CA LEU A 41 19.90 -11.00 16.85
C LEU A 41 21.29 -11.08 16.18
N ALA A 42 21.53 -12.14 15.40
CA ALA A 42 22.77 -12.27 14.63
C ALA A 42 22.90 -11.15 13.58
N ALA A 43 21.82 -10.83 12.88
CA ALA A 43 21.78 -9.75 11.89
C ALA A 43 22.01 -8.37 12.54
N LEU A 44 21.43 -8.12 13.72
CA LEU A 44 21.68 -6.90 14.50
C LEU A 44 23.17 -6.72 14.80
N ARG A 45 23.83 -7.78 15.30
CA ARG A 45 25.27 -7.74 15.63
C ARG A 45 26.14 -7.51 14.40
N GLN A 46 25.71 -7.98 13.23
CA GLN A 46 26.43 -7.80 11.97
C GLN A 46 26.23 -6.38 11.40
N THR A 47 25.00 -5.87 11.36
CA THR A 47 24.70 -4.60 10.68
C THR A 47 24.73 -3.38 11.59
N CYS A 48 24.58 -3.57 12.90
CA CYS A 48 24.64 -2.52 13.91
C CYS A 48 25.51 -2.97 15.11
N PRO A 49 26.81 -3.26 14.92
CA PRO A 49 27.69 -3.77 15.98
C PRO A 49 27.83 -2.84 17.20
N GLN A 50 27.57 -1.55 17.01
CA GLN A 50 27.54 -0.53 18.06
C GLN A 50 26.26 -0.55 18.92
N ALA A 51 25.21 -1.24 18.47
CA ALA A 51 23.95 -1.32 19.21
C ALA A 51 24.12 -2.22 20.44
N THR A 52 23.63 -1.75 21.60
CA THR A 52 23.60 -2.57 22.81
C THR A 52 22.35 -3.45 22.80
N PHE A 53 22.49 -4.76 22.98
CA PHE A 53 21.35 -5.67 23.14
C PHE A 53 21.13 -6.04 24.60
N ILE A 54 19.87 -5.99 25.05
CA ILE A 54 19.45 -6.34 26.41
C ILE A 54 18.30 -7.36 26.33
N ALA A 55 18.48 -8.51 26.95
CA ALA A 55 17.40 -9.47 27.14
C ALA A 55 16.70 -9.22 28.48
N GLY A 56 15.37 -9.25 28.52
CA GLY A 56 14.60 -9.14 29.75
C GLY A 56 13.27 -8.39 29.62
N SER A 57 12.59 -8.20 30.76
CA SER A 57 11.33 -7.47 30.86
C SER A 57 11.48 -5.99 30.49
N PHE A 58 10.40 -5.41 29.94
CA PHE A 58 10.30 -3.98 29.66
C PHE A 58 9.82 -3.22 30.91
N ASP A 59 10.62 -3.27 31.96
CA ASP A 59 10.30 -2.71 33.29
C ASP A 59 11.04 -1.39 33.59
N ASP A 60 10.80 -0.84 34.78
CA ASP A 60 11.43 0.40 35.24
C ASP A 60 12.96 0.31 35.28
N ALA A 61 13.53 -0.90 35.48
CA ALA A 61 14.98 -1.07 35.51
C ALA A 61 15.60 -0.90 34.12
N LEU A 62 14.94 -1.38 33.06
CA LEU A 62 15.33 -1.09 31.68
C LEU A 62 15.20 0.40 31.37
N LEU A 63 14.08 1.01 31.77
CA LEU A 63 13.75 2.39 31.45
C LEU A 63 14.67 3.39 32.18
N ALA A 64 15.14 3.06 33.38
CA ALA A 64 16.06 3.90 34.16
C ALA A 64 17.52 3.87 33.67
N ARG A 65 17.89 3.05 32.67
CA ARG A 65 19.28 2.90 32.22
C ARG A 65 19.85 4.14 31.53
N ALA A 66 18.99 4.97 30.95
CA ALA A 66 19.38 6.20 30.26
C ALA A 66 18.19 7.17 30.20
N SER A 67 18.48 8.44 29.96
CA SER A 67 17.45 9.41 29.56
C SER A 67 17.18 9.27 28.07
N TRP A 68 16.19 8.46 27.70
CA TRP A 68 15.89 8.15 26.30
C TRP A 68 15.35 9.37 25.55
N ALA A 69 15.89 9.63 24.36
CA ALA A 69 15.34 10.66 23.46
C ALA A 69 14.13 10.12 22.68
N LEU A 70 14.09 8.82 22.44
CA LEU A 70 13.00 8.12 21.76
C LEU A 70 12.91 6.68 22.24
N ILE A 71 11.69 6.17 22.40
CA ILE A 71 11.41 4.74 22.55
C ILE A 71 10.64 4.27 21.30
N ALA A 72 11.24 3.42 20.49
CA ALA A 72 10.59 2.83 19.32
C ALA A 72 10.12 1.41 19.63
N ARG A 73 8.89 1.05 19.27
CA ARG A 73 8.32 -0.28 19.55
C ARG A 73 8.00 -1.06 18.28
N SER A 74 8.32 -2.34 18.29
CA SER A 74 7.86 -3.28 17.27
C SER A 74 6.32 -3.42 17.33
N PRO A 75 5.61 -3.43 16.18
CA PRO A 75 4.14 -3.48 16.15
C PRO A 75 3.53 -4.68 16.87
N GLY A 76 4.20 -5.84 16.84
CA GLY A 76 3.70 -7.07 17.47
C GLY A 76 3.69 -7.07 19.00
N LEU A 77 4.25 -6.05 19.65
CA LEU A 77 4.20 -5.94 21.12
C LEU A 77 2.81 -5.44 21.56
N ALA A 78 2.12 -6.25 22.35
CA ALA A 78 0.81 -5.90 22.89
C ALA A 78 0.88 -4.65 23.78
N PRO A 79 -0.10 -3.73 23.72
CA PRO A 79 -0.13 -2.54 24.57
C PRO A 79 -0.11 -2.87 26.07
N THR A 80 -0.65 -4.02 26.46
CA THR A 80 -0.61 -4.54 27.83
C THR A 80 0.81 -4.86 28.31
N ALA A 81 1.69 -5.32 27.41
CA ALA A 81 3.09 -5.59 27.73
C ALA A 81 3.94 -4.31 27.83
N LEU A 82 3.40 -3.15 27.45
CA LEU A 82 4.10 -1.87 27.36
C LEU A 82 3.60 -0.83 28.39
N GLN A 83 2.81 -1.24 29.39
CA GLN A 83 2.24 -0.31 30.37
C GLN A 83 3.30 0.52 31.11
N ALA A 84 4.40 -0.11 31.56
CA ALA A 84 5.50 0.59 32.21
C ALA A 84 6.18 1.61 31.26
N VAL A 85 6.33 1.24 29.99
CA VAL A 85 6.90 2.10 28.94
C VAL A 85 6.02 3.32 28.71
N PHE A 86 4.71 3.14 28.59
CA PHE A 86 3.77 4.26 28.42
C PHE A 86 3.70 5.16 29.65
N ALA A 87 3.75 4.57 30.85
CA ALA A 87 3.82 5.35 32.09
C ALA A 87 5.10 6.20 32.15
N HIS A 88 6.26 5.60 31.86
CA HIS A 88 7.54 6.30 31.79
C HIS A 88 7.54 7.41 30.74
N ALA A 89 7.04 7.13 29.53
CA ALA A 89 6.94 8.11 28.45
C ALA A 89 6.12 9.34 28.87
N ARG A 90 4.97 9.12 29.53
CA ARG A 90 4.13 10.21 30.07
C ARG A 90 4.85 11.04 31.13
N THR A 91 5.58 10.39 32.04
CA THR A 91 6.29 11.10 33.12
C THR A 91 7.54 11.84 32.63
N SER A 92 8.27 11.27 31.67
CA SER A 92 9.52 11.83 31.14
C SER A 92 9.33 12.76 29.94
N GLY A 93 8.17 12.75 29.30
CA GLY A 93 7.93 13.42 28.03
C GLY A 93 8.61 12.73 26.83
N THR A 94 9.09 11.50 27.00
CA THR A 94 9.76 10.75 25.93
C THR A 94 8.75 10.29 24.89
N ALA A 95 9.01 10.56 23.61
CA ALA A 95 8.16 10.08 22.52
C ALA A 95 8.22 8.55 22.41
N VAL A 96 7.06 7.92 22.17
CA VAL A 96 6.97 6.51 21.80
C VAL A 96 6.55 6.43 20.33
N ALA A 97 7.37 5.79 19.50
CA ALA A 97 7.15 5.70 18.07
C ALA A 97 7.08 4.25 17.59
N THR A 98 6.50 4.05 16.42
CA THR A 98 6.56 2.81 15.64
C THR A 98 7.45 2.99 14.42
N GLU A 99 7.68 1.91 13.67
CA GLU A 99 8.34 1.98 12.37
C GLU A 99 7.58 2.92 11.40
N LEU A 100 6.25 2.93 11.46
CA LEU A 100 5.40 3.79 10.63
C LEU A 100 5.62 5.27 10.94
N ASP A 101 5.73 5.62 12.23
CA ASP A 101 6.00 6.99 12.67
C ASP A 101 7.38 7.46 12.20
N LEU A 102 8.41 6.61 12.34
CA LEU A 102 9.75 6.92 11.87
C LEU A 102 9.80 7.08 10.34
N PHE A 103 9.08 6.25 9.59
CA PHE A 103 8.96 6.37 8.14
C PHE A 103 8.26 7.68 7.76
N ALA A 104 7.16 8.03 8.44
CA ALA A 104 6.44 9.26 8.22
C ALA A 104 7.28 10.51 8.54
N GLN A 105 8.00 10.50 9.67
CA GLN A 105 8.95 11.55 10.04
C GLN A 105 10.06 11.71 9.01
N ALA A 106 10.57 10.60 8.47
CA ALA A 106 11.57 10.61 7.42
C ALA A 106 11.03 11.27 6.14
N LEU A 107 9.86 10.87 5.64
CA LEU A 107 9.23 11.52 4.48
C LEU A 107 8.97 13.00 4.72
N HIS A 108 8.50 13.37 5.92
CA HIS A 108 8.33 14.78 6.28
C HIS A 108 9.67 15.54 6.20
N ALA A 109 10.74 15.02 6.79
CA ALA A 109 12.06 15.65 6.72
C ALA A 109 12.58 15.76 5.26
N LEU A 110 12.37 14.74 4.43
CA LEU A 110 12.74 14.77 3.01
C LEU A 110 11.92 15.80 2.21
N SER A 111 10.67 16.06 2.60
CA SER A 111 9.80 17.06 1.95
C SER A 111 10.19 18.51 2.21
N GLN A 112 11.01 18.74 3.25
CA GLN A 112 11.50 20.06 3.68
C GLN A 112 12.92 20.36 3.19
N ARG A 113 13.53 19.48 2.37
CA ARG A 113 14.85 19.74 1.78
C ARG A 113 14.79 20.94 0.85
N GLU A 114 15.79 21.80 0.92
CA GLU A 114 15.94 22.95 0.02
C GLU A 114 16.19 22.50 -1.43
N ARG A 115 17.08 21.51 -1.60
CA ARG A 115 17.39 20.88 -2.89
C ARG A 115 16.64 19.55 -3.00
N PHE A 116 15.89 19.40 -4.10
CA PHE A 116 15.10 18.22 -4.41
C PHE A 116 14.15 17.78 -3.26
N PRO A 117 13.15 18.60 -2.87
CA PRO A 117 12.16 18.21 -1.87
C PRO A 117 11.39 16.98 -2.36
N TYR A 118 11.29 15.97 -1.50
CA TYR A 118 10.66 14.70 -1.85
C TYR A 118 9.24 14.62 -1.29
N ARG A 119 8.25 14.55 -2.19
CA ARG A 119 6.81 14.47 -1.86
C ARG A 119 6.15 13.37 -2.69
N PRO A 120 6.44 12.10 -2.41
CA PRO A 120 5.90 11.01 -3.20
C PRO A 120 4.40 10.82 -2.96
N GLN A 121 3.75 10.14 -3.89
CA GLN A 121 2.40 9.63 -3.66
C GLN A 121 2.49 8.47 -2.66
N VAL A 122 1.65 8.44 -1.62
CA VAL A 122 1.62 7.34 -0.65
C VAL A 122 0.23 6.71 -0.65
N LEU A 123 0.15 5.47 -1.13
CA LEU A 123 -1.06 4.65 -1.14
C LEU A 123 -1.01 3.68 0.05
N ALA A 124 -1.92 3.83 1.01
CA ALA A 124 -1.93 3.02 2.22
C ALA A 124 -3.10 2.03 2.25
N ILE A 125 -2.79 0.73 2.39
CA ILE A 125 -3.77 -0.34 2.24
C ILE A 125 -3.82 -1.15 3.54
N THR A 126 -5.00 -1.24 4.13
CA THR A 126 -5.29 -2.18 5.21
C THR A 126 -6.60 -2.92 4.97
N GLY A 127 -6.91 -3.85 5.86
CA GLY A 127 -8.07 -4.72 5.79
C GLY A 127 -7.78 -6.04 6.48
N THR A 128 -8.80 -6.88 6.63
CA THR A 128 -8.59 -8.24 7.14
C THR A 128 -8.04 -9.11 6.02
N ASN A 129 -8.67 -9.04 4.84
CA ASN A 129 -8.34 -9.80 3.65
C ASN A 129 -8.04 -8.90 2.43
N GLY A 130 -7.30 -9.44 1.46
CA GLY A 130 -7.04 -8.80 0.17
C GLY A 130 -5.89 -7.78 0.14
N LYS A 131 -5.32 -7.42 1.31
CA LYS A 131 -4.25 -6.41 1.45
C LYS A 131 -3.12 -6.59 0.44
N THR A 132 -2.47 -7.74 0.47
CA THR A 132 -1.30 -8.05 -0.38
C THR A 132 -1.65 -8.01 -1.85
N THR A 133 -2.80 -8.58 -2.24
CA THR A 133 -3.27 -8.56 -3.62
C THR A 133 -3.48 -7.12 -4.10
N VAL A 134 -4.11 -6.26 -3.30
CA VAL A 134 -4.33 -4.85 -3.67
C VAL A 134 -3.02 -4.07 -3.67
N THR A 135 -2.11 -4.32 -2.73
CA THR A 135 -0.77 -3.70 -2.69
C THR A 135 0.02 -4.02 -3.95
N SER A 136 0.16 -5.30 -4.29
CA SER A 136 0.89 -5.74 -5.47
C SER A 136 0.21 -5.30 -6.78
N LEU A 137 -1.13 -5.32 -6.82
CA LEU A 137 -1.87 -4.76 -7.95
C LEU A 137 -1.57 -3.26 -8.11
N CYS A 138 -1.73 -2.44 -7.08
CA CYS A 138 -1.45 -1.00 -7.14
C CYS A 138 -0.02 -0.72 -7.64
N ALA A 139 0.96 -1.47 -7.15
CA ALA A 139 2.34 -1.34 -7.61
C ALA A 139 2.48 -1.65 -9.10
N LEU A 140 1.99 -2.81 -9.54
CA LEU A 140 2.01 -3.20 -10.95
C LEU A 140 1.30 -2.17 -11.84
N LEU A 141 0.13 -1.68 -11.43
CA LEU A 141 -0.64 -0.71 -12.20
C LEU A 141 0.18 0.57 -12.41
N LEU A 142 0.78 1.11 -11.35
CA LEU A 142 1.60 2.32 -11.42
C LEU A 142 2.89 2.10 -12.21
N GLU A 143 3.58 0.96 -12.03
CA GLU A 143 4.77 0.59 -12.81
C GLU A 143 4.48 0.52 -14.31
N ARG A 144 3.29 0.04 -14.70
CA ARG A 144 2.85 0.03 -16.12
C ARG A 144 2.66 1.41 -16.72
N THR A 145 2.59 2.45 -15.89
CA THR A 145 2.61 3.85 -16.33
C THR A 145 4.02 4.43 -16.45
N GLY A 146 5.06 3.62 -16.19
CA GLY A 146 6.47 4.02 -16.19
C GLY A 146 6.94 4.65 -14.88
N TRP A 147 6.15 4.56 -13.81
CA TRP A 147 6.54 5.11 -12.50
C TRP A 147 7.51 4.17 -11.80
N GLN A 148 8.48 4.75 -11.10
CA GLN A 148 9.23 4.02 -10.07
C GLN A 148 8.36 3.92 -8.81
N VAL A 149 8.13 2.70 -8.35
CA VAL A 149 7.23 2.42 -7.23
C VAL A 149 7.96 1.60 -6.18
N ALA A 150 7.73 1.91 -4.91
CA ALA A 150 8.23 1.12 -3.79
C ALA A 150 7.07 0.48 -3.04
N THR A 151 7.14 -0.83 -2.82
CA THR A 151 6.21 -1.59 -1.96
C THR A 151 6.88 -1.90 -0.62
N ALA A 152 6.17 -1.66 0.48
CA ALA A 152 6.71 -1.96 1.81
C ALA A 152 5.61 -2.20 2.85
N GLY A 153 5.98 -2.70 4.02
CA GLY A 153 5.10 -2.79 5.18
C GLY A 153 5.02 -4.20 5.78
N ASN A 154 3.80 -4.67 6.02
CA ASN A 154 3.49 -5.83 6.87
C ASN A 154 4.07 -7.17 6.38
N ILE A 155 3.97 -7.50 5.09
CA ILE A 155 4.52 -8.76 4.53
C ILE A 155 6.00 -8.63 4.14
N GLY A 156 6.58 -7.44 4.37
CA GLY A 156 7.93 -7.13 3.99
C GLY A 156 8.05 -6.75 2.51
N PRO A 157 9.16 -6.08 2.13
CA PRO A 157 10.21 -5.59 3.01
C PRO A 157 9.76 -4.48 3.99
N ALA A 158 10.55 -4.27 5.05
CA ALA A 158 10.26 -3.30 6.11
C ALA A 158 10.38 -1.86 5.58
N MET A 159 9.53 -0.94 6.04
CA MET A 159 9.39 0.40 5.44
C MET A 159 10.69 1.21 5.48
N LEU A 160 11.40 1.19 6.61
CA LEU A 160 12.64 1.95 6.74
C LEU A 160 13.81 1.30 5.98
N ASP A 161 13.84 -0.02 5.86
CA ASP A 161 14.84 -0.72 5.04
C ASP A 161 14.68 -0.34 3.56
N VAL A 162 13.44 -0.32 3.03
CA VAL A 162 13.17 0.11 1.64
C VAL A 162 13.50 1.57 1.43
N LEU A 163 13.13 2.44 2.38
CA LEU A 163 13.47 3.86 2.30
C LEU A 163 14.99 4.08 2.32
N THR A 164 15.71 3.34 3.17
CA THR A 164 17.17 3.40 3.23
C THR A 164 17.79 2.99 1.90
N ALA A 165 17.35 1.86 1.33
CA ALA A 165 17.83 1.38 0.04
C ALA A 165 17.56 2.38 -1.09
N ALA A 166 16.36 2.99 -1.12
CA ALA A 166 16.03 4.01 -2.10
C ALA A 166 16.91 5.26 -1.97
N LEU A 167 17.16 5.72 -0.73
CA LEU A 167 18.04 6.85 -0.47
C LEU A 167 19.50 6.57 -0.85
N ASP A 168 19.98 5.35 -0.64
CA ASP A 168 21.33 4.93 -1.03
C ASP A 168 21.46 4.84 -2.56
N ALA A 169 20.45 4.30 -3.24
CA ALA A 169 20.41 4.25 -4.70
C ALA A 169 20.37 5.66 -5.33
N GLU A 170 19.56 6.57 -4.78
CA GLU A 170 19.52 7.97 -5.19
C GLU A 170 20.88 8.65 -5.01
N ALA A 171 21.54 8.45 -3.87
CA ALA A 171 22.85 9.06 -3.63
C ALA A 171 23.91 8.57 -4.63
N LEU A 172 23.92 7.28 -4.94
CA LEU A 172 24.82 6.69 -5.94
C LEU A 172 24.52 7.20 -7.36
N ALA A 173 23.24 7.29 -7.72
CA ALA A 173 22.83 7.76 -9.03
C ALA A 173 23.14 9.26 -9.21
N GLN A 174 22.91 10.07 -8.18
CA GLN A 174 23.27 11.50 -8.21
C GLN A 174 24.78 11.70 -8.35
N GLN A 175 25.61 10.90 -7.68
CA GLN A 175 27.06 10.94 -7.86
C GLN A 175 27.46 10.63 -9.30
N ALA A 176 26.87 9.60 -9.91
CA ALA A 176 27.14 9.25 -11.31
C ALA A 176 26.67 10.35 -12.29
N ASP A 177 25.54 11.01 -12.01
CA ASP A 177 25.05 12.12 -12.83
C ASP A 177 25.93 13.37 -12.71
N ASP A 178 26.40 13.69 -11.50
CA ASP A 178 27.34 14.79 -11.26
C ASP A 178 28.68 14.54 -11.97
N GLU A 179 29.19 13.30 -11.95
CA GLU A 179 30.41 12.90 -12.68
C GLU A 179 30.23 13.02 -14.20
N ARG A 180 29.08 12.60 -14.75
CA ARG A 180 28.77 12.74 -16.18
C ARG A 180 28.65 14.20 -16.60
N ALA A 181 27.98 15.03 -15.79
CA ALA A 181 27.85 16.45 -16.05
C ALA A 181 29.21 17.15 -16.02
N ALA A 182 30.09 16.80 -15.08
CA ALA A 182 31.45 17.32 -15.02
C ALA A 182 32.29 16.90 -16.24
N ALA A 183 32.17 15.65 -16.69
CA ALA A 183 32.86 15.16 -17.89
C ALA A 183 32.38 15.88 -19.16
N GLN A 184 31.06 16.07 -19.32
CA GLN A 184 30.48 16.81 -20.44
C GLN A 184 30.88 18.29 -20.45
N ALA A 185 30.95 18.92 -19.28
CA ALA A 185 31.42 20.30 -19.16
C ALA A 185 32.90 20.43 -19.56
N ALA A 186 33.74 19.49 -19.13
CA ALA A 186 35.15 19.47 -19.50
C ALA A 186 35.37 19.23 -21.01
N GLU A 187 34.57 18.37 -21.63
CA GLU A 187 34.60 18.12 -23.08
C GLU A 187 34.14 19.36 -23.87
N ALA A 188 33.07 20.03 -23.43
CA ALA A 188 32.60 21.27 -24.04
C ALA A 188 33.62 22.43 -23.92
N GLU A 189 34.32 22.53 -22.78
CA GLU A 189 35.42 23.49 -22.61
C GLU A 189 36.59 23.17 -23.55
N ALA A 190 36.96 21.89 -23.70
CA ALA A 190 38.02 21.46 -24.61
C ALA A 190 37.67 21.75 -26.09
N ASP A 191 36.44 21.44 -26.51
CA ASP A 191 35.96 21.73 -27.87
C ASP A 191 35.87 23.24 -28.15
N SER A 192 35.57 24.05 -27.14
CA SER A 192 35.58 25.52 -27.27
C SER A 192 37.00 26.11 -27.38
N ALA A 193 38.01 25.43 -26.82
CA ALA A 193 39.40 25.85 -26.88
C ALA A 193 40.07 25.51 -28.22
N ASP A 194 39.57 24.50 -28.95
CA ASP A 194 40.04 24.09 -30.29
C ASP A 194 39.27 24.77 -31.46
N ALA A 195 38.35 25.69 -31.16
CA ALA A 195 37.68 26.49 -32.18
C ALA A 195 38.67 27.45 -32.88
N PRO A 196 38.81 27.45 -34.22
CA PRO A 196 39.78 28.28 -34.90
C PRO A 196 39.46 29.76 -34.69
N VAL A 197 40.44 30.52 -34.20
CA VAL A 197 40.40 31.98 -34.08
C VAL A 197 40.08 32.55 -35.46
N ALA A 198 38.89 33.16 -35.61
CA ALA A 198 38.52 33.87 -36.82
C ALA A 198 39.55 34.97 -37.08
N LEU A 199 40.30 34.85 -38.18
CA LEU A 199 41.21 35.87 -38.65
C LEU A 199 40.40 37.12 -38.99
N ASP A 200 40.77 38.21 -38.30
CA ASP A 200 40.26 39.56 -38.45
C ASP A 200 40.39 40.01 -39.93
N VAL A 201 39.27 40.16 -40.62
CA VAL A 201 39.21 40.74 -41.96
C VAL A 201 38.99 42.24 -41.78
N PRO A 202 39.91 43.11 -42.25
CA PRO A 202 39.79 44.55 -42.05
C PRO A 202 38.65 45.12 -42.91
N PRO A 203 38.01 46.23 -42.48
CA PRO A 203 36.94 46.85 -43.24
C PRO A 203 37.53 47.58 -44.46
N SER A 204 36.97 47.34 -45.64
CA SER A 204 37.25 48.14 -46.84
C SER A 204 36.15 49.18 -47.03
N ASP A 205 36.57 50.45 -47.03
CA ASP A 205 35.78 51.62 -47.37
C ASP A 205 35.34 51.62 -48.84
N ALA A 206 34.08 52.03 -49.07
CA ALA A 206 33.49 52.65 -50.26
C ALA A 206 31.95 52.63 -50.08
N ASP A 207 31.13 53.59 -50.48
CA ASP A 207 31.25 55.00 -50.81
C ASP A 207 29.78 55.51 -50.90
N GLU A 208 29.56 56.75 -50.47
CA GLU A 208 28.51 57.73 -50.82
C GLU A 208 27.27 57.43 -51.72
N ALA A 209 26.23 58.24 -51.44
CA ALA A 209 25.24 58.84 -52.36
C ALA A 209 23.98 58.02 -52.73
N THR A 210 22.87 58.23 -52.00
CA THR A 210 21.72 59.14 -52.27
C THR A 210 20.76 58.73 -53.41
N ARG A 211 19.46 58.82 -53.06
CA ARG A 211 18.29 59.33 -53.82
C ARG A 211 17.17 58.35 -54.22
N ASP A 212 15.96 58.93 -54.09
CA ASP A 212 14.69 58.65 -54.78
C ASP A 212 13.93 57.36 -54.35
N ASP A 213 12.60 57.29 -54.29
CA ASP A 213 11.51 58.23 -54.48
C ASP A 213 10.21 57.58 -53.96
N GLU A 214 9.20 58.42 -53.72
CA GLU A 214 7.76 58.21 -53.92
C GLU A 214 6.95 57.05 -53.26
N ALA A 215 5.95 57.49 -52.47
CA ALA A 215 4.70 56.77 -52.14
C ALA A 215 3.71 56.77 -53.34
N PRO A 216 2.59 56.02 -53.31
CA PRO A 216 1.32 56.55 -52.74
C PRO A 216 0.46 55.43 -52.09
N ALA A 217 -0.71 55.59 -51.46
CA ALA A 217 -1.80 56.57 -51.37
C ALA A 217 -2.54 56.29 -50.01
N ALA A 218 -2.97 57.27 -49.19
CA ALA A 218 -4.21 58.08 -49.26
C ALA A 218 -5.50 57.21 -49.18
N ASP A 219 -6.54 57.44 -48.38
CA ASP A 219 -7.15 58.59 -47.68
C ASP A 219 -7.97 58.04 -46.48
N GLY A 220 -8.14 58.71 -45.33
CA GLY A 220 -8.85 59.96 -45.02
C GLY A 220 -9.52 59.76 -43.63
N VAL A 221 -9.95 60.72 -42.81
CA VAL A 221 -10.35 62.12 -42.94
C VAL A 221 -10.37 62.74 -41.52
N ASP A 222 -9.98 64.02 -41.43
CA ASP A 222 -10.30 65.13 -40.49
C ASP A 222 -10.47 64.89 -38.98
N VAL A 223 -9.62 65.46 -38.10
CA VAL A 223 -9.51 66.87 -37.64
C VAL A 223 -10.57 67.24 -36.59
N ASP A 224 -10.13 67.50 -35.36
CA ASP A 224 -10.40 68.78 -34.69
C ASP A 224 -9.53 68.96 -33.43
N THR A 225 -8.81 70.06 -33.41
CA THR A 225 -8.05 70.65 -32.29
C THR A 225 -8.92 71.63 -31.51
N GLU A 226 -8.71 71.76 -30.19
CA GLU A 226 -8.79 72.97 -29.31
C GLU A 226 -9.08 72.56 -27.83
N PRO A 227 -8.77 73.36 -26.78
CA PRO A 227 -7.64 73.02 -25.90
C PRO A 227 -7.92 73.10 -24.37
N VAL A 228 -6.91 72.68 -23.59
CA VAL A 228 -6.59 72.96 -22.16
C VAL A 228 -7.64 72.69 -21.06
N ALA A 229 -7.29 71.82 -20.11
CA ALA A 229 -7.39 72.12 -18.66
C ALA A 229 -6.56 71.10 -17.85
N ASN A 230 -5.64 71.61 -17.03
CA ASN A 230 -4.98 70.83 -15.98
C ASN A 230 -6.00 70.36 -14.94
N VAL A 231 -5.98 69.07 -14.61
CA VAL A 231 -6.41 68.56 -13.30
C VAL A 231 -5.38 67.51 -12.90
N ASP A 232 -4.74 67.74 -11.77
CA ASP A 232 -3.89 66.79 -11.07
C ASP A 232 -4.70 65.54 -10.72
N ASP A 233 -4.20 64.35 -11.06
CA ASP A 233 -4.55 63.12 -10.35
C ASP A 233 -3.31 62.21 -10.30
N GLU A 234 -2.95 61.89 -9.06
CA GLU A 234 -2.01 60.86 -8.65
C GLU A 234 -2.52 59.50 -9.15
N ASP A 235 -1.68 58.73 -9.85
CA ASP A 235 -1.66 57.25 -9.97
C ASP A 235 -0.95 56.82 -11.27
N ASP A 236 0.39 56.86 -11.26
CA ASP A 236 1.24 56.18 -12.25
C ASP A 236 1.54 54.76 -11.74
N ASP A 237 0.54 53.89 -11.77
CA ASP A 237 0.72 52.45 -11.67
C ASP A 237 0.77 51.88 -13.09
N GLY A 238 1.96 51.95 -13.70
CA GLY A 238 2.26 51.18 -14.91
C GLY A 238 1.97 49.68 -14.69
N PRO A 239 1.67 48.92 -15.75
CA PRO A 239 1.25 47.52 -15.62
C PRO A 239 2.35 46.73 -14.90
N THR A 240 2.03 46.29 -13.68
CA THR A 240 2.88 45.41 -12.87
C THR A 240 3.10 44.14 -13.69
N LEU A 241 4.33 43.96 -14.19
CA LEU A 241 4.77 42.69 -14.76
C LEU A 241 4.61 41.64 -13.67
N LEU A 242 3.54 40.84 -13.76
CA LEU A 242 3.34 39.66 -12.94
C LEU A 242 4.57 38.77 -13.14
N VAL A 243 5.51 38.83 -12.20
CA VAL A 243 6.63 37.89 -12.15
C VAL A 243 5.99 36.51 -12.08
N PRO A 244 6.21 35.63 -13.07
CA PRO A 244 5.61 34.31 -13.06
C PRO A 244 6.03 33.62 -11.75
N PRO A 245 5.10 32.92 -11.07
CA PRO A 245 5.41 32.27 -9.81
C PRO A 245 6.63 31.35 -10.02
N PRO A 246 7.53 31.26 -9.02
CA PRO A 246 8.73 30.43 -9.13
C PRO A 246 8.33 29.02 -9.54
N ALA A 247 9.06 28.45 -10.50
CA ALA A 247 8.81 27.09 -10.97
C ALA A 247 8.80 26.12 -9.78
N PRO A 248 7.88 25.13 -9.76
CA PRO A 248 7.83 24.17 -8.66
C PRO A 248 9.19 23.47 -8.54
N PRO A 249 9.64 23.20 -7.29
CA PRO A 249 10.93 22.57 -7.08
C PRO A 249 10.98 21.20 -7.75
N VAL A 250 12.09 20.91 -8.43
CA VAL A 250 12.31 19.65 -9.12
C VAL A 250 12.39 18.53 -8.08
N PRO A 251 11.66 17.41 -8.22
CA PRO A 251 11.77 16.29 -7.30
C PRO A 251 13.09 15.51 -7.52
N PRO A 252 13.49 14.68 -6.54
CA PRO A 252 14.61 13.75 -6.71
C PRO A 252 14.38 12.81 -7.91
N PRO A 253 15.33 12.67 -8.84
CA PRO A 253 15.11 11.97 -10.11
C PRO A 253 15.05 10.44 -9.99
N HIS A 254 15.72 9.83 -9.01
CA HIS A 254 15.82 8.36 -8.89
C HIS A 254 15.12 7.80 -7.65
N LEU A 255 14.42 8.64 -6.88
CA LEU A 255 13.56 8.14 -5.81
C LEU A 255 12.20 7.68 -6.34
N PRO A 256 11.57 6.68 -5.69
CA PRO A 256 10.24 6.21 -6.05
C PRO A 256 9.24 7.36 -6.12
N ARG A 257 8.46 7.44 -7.20
CA ARG A 257 7.39 8.44 -7.32
C ARG A 257 6.18 8.09 -6.45
N ALA A 258 5.98 6.79 -6.19
CA ALA A 258 4.92 6.30 -5.33
C ALA A 258 5.41 5.24 -4.34
N TRP A 259 4.80 5.26 -3.15
CA TRP A 259 4.88 4.22 -2.14
C TRP A 259 3.53 3.52 -2.04
N VAL A 260 3.54 2.20 -2.10
CA VAL A 260 2.35 1.37 -1.85
C VAL A 260 2.60 0.56 -0.58
N LEU A 261 1.89 0.93 0.48
CA LEU A 261 2.14 0.43 1.82
C LEU A 261 1.06 -0.56 2.25
N GLU A 262 1.47 -1.80 2.55
CA GLU A 262 0.60 -2.77 3.23
C GLU A 262 0.70 -2.57 4.75
N LEU A 263 -0.39 -2.18 5.40
CA LEU A 263 -0.38 -1.87 6.83
C LEU A 263 -1.30 -2.83 7.62
N SER A 264 -0.74 -3.41 8.68
CA SER A 264 -1.50 -4.18 9.67
C SER A 264 -2.21 -3.25 10.67
N SER A 265 -3.20 -3.78 11.41
CA SER A 265 -3.82 -3.04 12.50
C SER A 265 -2.83 -2.73 13.63
N PHE A 266 -1.82 -3.58 13.85
CA PHE A 266 -0.80 -3.37 14.87
C PHE A 266 0.13 -2.19 14.55
N GLN A 267 0.48 -2.01 13.28
CA GLN A 267 1.26 -0.86 12.82
C GLN A 267 0.46 0.45 12.92
N LEU A 268 -0.85 0.38 12.68
CA LEU A 268 -1.74 1.54 12.68
C LEU A 268 -2.24 1.95 14.07
N ASP A 269 -2.29 1.03 15.04
CA ASP A 269 -2.74 1.33 16.41
C ASP A 269 -1.96 2.47 17.08
N GLY A 270 -0.65 2.61 16.78
CA GLY A 270 0.17 3.72 17.27
C GLY A 270 -0.08 5.05 16.55
N ALA A 271 -0.64 5.00 15.33
CA ALA A 271 -0.96 6.17 14.52
C ALA A 271 -2.40 6.66 14.74
N ALA A 272 -3.24 5.87 15.41
CA ALA A 272 -4.58 6.27 15.79
C ALA A 272 -4.49 7.36 16.88
N ASP A 273 -5.04 8.54 16.59
CA ASP A 273 -5.16 9.61 17.58
C ASP A 273 -6.09 9.12 18.71
N ARG A 274 -5.49 8.70 19.83
CA ARG A 274 -6.22 8.28 21.01
C ARG A 274 -6.71 9.53 21.73
N ASN A 275 -7.81 10.09 21.24
CA ASN A 275 -8.70 11.02 21.93
C ASN A 275 -7.99 11.98 22.91
N GLY A 276 -7.14 12.88 22.40
CA GLY A 276 -6.70 14.06 23.16
C GLY A 276 -5.76 13.83 24.35
N GLU A 277 -5.17 12.63 24.50
CA GLU A 277 -4.13 12.39 25.52
C GLU A 277 -2.73 12.78 25.00
N GLY A 278 -2.49 14.07 24.81
CA GLY A 278 -1.14 14.67 24.84
C GLY A 278 -0.08 14.18 23.83
N ALA A 279 -0.44 13.38 22.83
CA ALA A 279 0.47 13.01 21.76
C ALA A 279 0.57 14.16 20.74
N SER A 280 1.79 14.57 20.41
CA SER A 280 2.07 15.32 19.19
C SER A 280 1.30 14.70 18.03
N GLU A 281 0.67 15.53 17.19
CA GLU A 281 0.02 15.09 15.96
C GLU A 281 0.94 14.09 15.23
N SER A 282 0.48 12.85 15.03
CA SER A 282 1.32 11.80 14.44
C SER A 282 1.77 12.27 13.06
N ALA A 283 3.07 12.15 12.77
CA ALA A 283 3.60 12.50 11.45
C ALA A 283 2.87 11.77 10.32
N TRP A 284 2.33 10.57 10.61
CA TRP A 284 1.52 9.79 9.68
C TRP A 284 0.26 10.52 9.21
N ALA A 285 -0.33 11.41 10.01
CA ALA A 285 -1.59 12.07 9.67
C ALA A 285 -1.55 12.81 8.32
N SER A 286 -0.40 13.36 7.94
CA SER A 286 -0.22 14.10 6.69
C SER A 286 0.39 13.27 5.54
N VAL A 287 0.70 11.99 5.76
CA VAL A 287 1.48 11.21 4.77
C VAL A 287 0.63 10.59 3.66
N PRO A 288 -0.48 9.87 3.93
CA PRO A 288 -1.18 9.13 2.89
C PRO A 288 -1.88 10.07 1.91
N THR A 289 -1.65 9.86 0.62
CA THR A 289 -2.37 10.54 -0.46
C THR A 289 -3.75 9.92 -0.68
N ALA A 290 -3.81 8.59 -0.68
CA ALA A 290 -5.05 7.83 -0.69
C ALA A 290 -4.89 6.57 0.16
N ALA A 291 -5.98 6.13 0.76
CA ALA A 291 -5.95 4.98 1.64
C ALA A 291 -7.25 4.18 1.59
N THR A 292 -7.17 2.89 1.93
CA THR A 292 -8.33 2.01 1.98
C THR A 292 -8.30 1.09 3.20
N VAL A 293 -9.49 0.85 3.74
CA VAL A 293 -9.79 -0.34 4.54
C VAL A 293 -10.61 -1.26 3.62
N LEU A 294 -10.04 -2.40 3.21
CA LEU A 294 -10.68 -3.27 2.22
C LEU A 294 -11.91 -3.99 2.76
N ASN A 295 -11.85 -4.42 4.03
CA ASN A 295 -12.89 -5.17 4.74
C ASN A 295 -12.51 -5.37 6.20
N LEU A 296 -13.51 -5.60 7.04
CA LEU A 296 -13.41 -5.88 8.47
C LEU A 296 -14.17 -7.16 8.81
N THR A 297 -13.42 -8.22 9.08
CA THR A 297 -13.94 -9.47 9.67
C THR A 297 -13.17 -9.74 10.96
N GLU A 298 -13.69 -10.63 11.80
CA GLU A 298 -13.06 -10.96 13.08
C GLU A 298 -11.64 -11.50 12.89
N ASP A 299 -10.67 -10.82 13.50
CA ASP A 299 -9.25 -11.18 13.53
C ASP A 299 -8.58 -10.42 14.68
N HIS A 300 -7.55 -11.00 15.28
CA HIS A 300 -6.70 -10.38 16.32
C HIS A 300 -7.44 -9.78 17.53
N LEU A 301 -8.59 -10.33 17.94
CA LEU A 301 -9.34 -9.85 19.10
C LEU A 301 -8.63 -10.12 20.44
N ASP A 302 -7.76 -11.12 20.48
CA ASP A 302 -6.84 -11.38 21.59
C ASP A 302 -5.93 -10.17 21.90
N TRP A 303 -5.62 -9.36 20.88
CA TRP A 303 -4.80 -8.17 20.99
C TRP A 303 -5.61 -6.88 21.11
N HIS A 304 -6.66 -6.73 20.29
CA HIS A 304 -7.46 -5.49 20.22
C HIS A 304 -8.58 -5.45 21.27
N GLY A 305 -8.99 -6.60 21.82
CA GLY A 305 -10.05 -6.73 22.81
C GLY A 305 -11.48 -6.63 22.23
N SER A 306 -11.71 -5.84 21.18
CA SER A 306 -13.01 -5.74 20.52
C SER A 306 -12.90 -5.42 19.02
N MET A 307 -13.96 -5.74 18.28
CA MET A 307 -14.07 -5.38 16.85
C MET A 307 -14.04 -3.87 16.61
N ASP A 308 -14.55 -3.07 17.55
CA ASP A 308 -14.57 -1.61 17.41
C ASP A 308 -13.16 -1.02 17.59
N ALA A 309 -12.39 -1.54 18.55
CA ALA A 309 -10.98 -1.17 18.71
C ALA A 309 -10.16 -1.59 17.48
N TYR A 310 -10.38 -2.79 16.95
CA TYR A 310 -9.73 -3.27 15.72
C TYR A 310 -10.08 -2.41 14.49
N ALA A 311 -11.35 -2.03 14.33
CA ALA A 311 -11.80 -1.16 13.27
C ALA A 311 -11.20 0.25 13.40
N GLN A 312 -11.15 0.80 14.62
CA GLN A 312 -10.56 2.12 14.88
C GLN A 312 -9.06 2.14 14.62
N ALA A 313 -8.32 1.10 15.02
CA ALA A 313 -6.91 0.96 14.68
C ALA A 313 -6.71 0.98 13.16
N LYS A 314 -7.54 0.26 12.39
CA LYS A 314 -7.45 0.28 10.91
C LYS A 314 -7.86 1.61 10.29
N ALA A 315 -8.83 2.33 10.87
CA ALA A 315 -9.24 3.63 10.37
C ALA A 315 -8.11 4.67 10.40
N ALA A 316 -7.09 4.50 11.26
CA ALA A 316 -5.91 5.35 11.26
C ALA A 316 -5.12 5.33 9.93
N VAL A 317 -5.37 4.34 9.05
CA VAL A 317 -4.78 4.28 7.70
C VAL A 317 -5.06 5.54 6.87
N PHE A 318 -6.19 6.21 7.12
CA PHE A 318 -6.61 7.39 6.34
C PHE A 318 -5.88 8.68 6.71
N GLY A 319 -5.17 8.71 7.84
CA GLY A 319 -4.60 9.95 8.38
C GLY A 319 -5.63 11.09 8.46
N ALA A 320 -5.17 12.32 8.26
CA ALA A 320 -5.97 13.53 8.30
C ALA A 320 -6.49 13.99 6.92
N GLN A 321 -5.80 13.66 5.83
CA GLN A 321 -6.06 14.26 4.51
C GLN A 321 -6.24 13.28 3.34
N ALA A 322 -6.00 11.99 3.53
CA ALA A 322 -6.02 11.03 2.43
C ALA A 322 -7.39 10.97 1.74
N LEU A 323 -7.40 10.74 0.42
CA LEU A 323 -8.60 10.26 -0.25
C LEU A 323 -9.01 8.91 0.38
N MET A 324 -10.22 8.85 0.91
CA MET A 324 -10.75 7.62 1.50
C MET A 324 -11.38 6.76 0.40
N VAL A 325 -10.82 5.58 0.15
CA VAL A 325 -11.37 4.57 -0.76
C VAL A 325 -12.06 3.49 0.07
N LEU A 326 -13.39 3.49 0.08
CA LEU A 326 -14.20 2.68 1.01
C LEU A 326 -14.89 1.51 0.32
N ASN A 327 -14.88 0.34 0.93
CA ASN A 327 -15.69 -0.78 0.47
C ASN A 327 -17.17 -0.56 0.84
N ARG A 328 -18.03 -0.43 -0.17
CA ARG A 328 -19.48 -0.23 -0.01
C ARG A 328 -20.20 -1.51 0.42
N ASP A 329 -19.63 -2.68 0.15
CA ASP A 329 -20.20 -3.98 0.49
C ASP A 329 -19.94 -4.36 1.97
N ASP A 330 -19.05 -3.63 2.66
CA ASP A 330 -18.75 -3.83 4.08
C ASP A 330 -19.38 -2.70 4.93
N PRO A 331 -20.42 -2.99 5.74
CA PRO A 331 -21.13 -1.98 6.53
C PRO A 331 -20.24 -1.21 7.51
N ARG A 332 -19.21 -1.84 8.09
CA ARG A 332 -18.30 -1.18 9.03
C ARG A 332 -17.34 -0.25 8.31
N VAL A 333 -16.88 -0.63 7.12
CA VAL A 333 -15.99 0.20 6.29
C VAL A 333 -16.74 1.40 5.71
N ILE A 334 -17.90 1.21 5.09
CA ILE A 334 -18.65 2.33 4.50
C ILE A 334 -19.14 3.33 5.55
N ALA A 335 -19.35 2.90 6.79
CA ALA A 335 -19.66 3.75 7.92
C ALA A 335 -18.50 4.70 8.31
N MET A 336 -17.26 4.44 7.87
CA MET A 336 -16.10 5.32 8.09
C MET A 336 -16.12 6.58 7.22
N LYS A 337 -17.11 6.72 6.31
CA LYS A 337 -17.23 7.90 5.45
C LYS A 337 -17.15 9.20 6.25
N PRO A 338 -16.51 10.25 5.71
CA PRO A 338 -16.36 11.51 6.42
C PRO A 338 -17.73 12.14 6.68
N GLY A 339 -17.86 12.83 7.82
CA GLY A 339 -19.01 13.68 8.11
C GLY A 339 -19.14 14.83 7.11
N LEU A 340 -20.22 15.58 7.19
CA LEU A 340 -20.45 16.76 6.35
C LEU A 340 -19.99 18.04 7.04
N VAL A 341 -19.37 18.94 6.29
CA VAL A 341 -19.06 20.31 6.71
C VAL A 341 -19.84 21.28 5.84
N THR A 342 -20.21 22.42 6.44
CA THR A 342 -20.87 23.50 5.71
C THR A 342 -19.82 24.41 5.10
N VAL A 343 -19.80 24.50 3.78
CA VAL A 343 -18.97 25.46 3.03
C VAL A 343 -19.85 26.48 2.34
N LYS A 344 -19.33 27.71 2.19
CA LYS A 344 -20.01 28.77 1.46
C LYS A 344 -19.56 28.75 0.00
N ILE A 345 -20.49 28.48 -0.91
CA ILE A 345 -20.25 28.53 -2.37
C ILE A 345 -21.12 29.65 -2.93
N GLY A 346 -20.48 30.77 -3.30
CA GLY A 346 -21.18 32.02 -3.61
C GLY A 346 -21.97 32.54 -2.41
N ASN A 347 -23.28 32.75 -2.58
CA ASN A 347 -24.18 33.20 -1.51
C ASN A 347 -24.95 32.07 -0.82
N ARG A 348 -24.62 30.80 -1.10
CA ARG A 348 -25.32 29.64 -0.53
C ARG A 348 -24.40 28.81 0.37
N ASN A 349 -24.97 28.31 1.45
CA ASN A 349 -24.35 27.28 2.28
C ASN A 349 -24.62 25.92 1.65
N ARG A 350 -23.57 25.14 1.38
CA ARG A 350 -23.67 23.76 0.88
C ARG A 350 -23.02 22.83 1.89
N GLN A 351 -23.67 21.71 2.16
CA GLN A 351 -23.03 20.62 2.90
C GLN A 351 -22.20 19.79 1.93
N VAL A 352 -20.91 19.66 2.22
CA VAL A 352 -19.97 18.84 1.45
C VAL A 352 -19.25 17.88 2.40
N PRO A 353 -18.74 16.75 1.91
CA PRO A 353 -17.90 15.88 2.72
C PRO A 353 -16.72 16.63 3.34
N ALA A 354 -16.44 16.39 4.61
CA ALA A 354 -15.29 16.97 5.33
C ALA A 354 -13.94 16.55 4.72
N ARG A 355 -13.95 15.44 3.96
CA ARG A 355 -12.79 14.88 3.28
C ARG A 355 -13.25 14.27 1.96
N ALA A 356 -12.36 14.27 0.96
CA ALA A 356 -12.61 13.55 -0.28
C ALA A 356 -12.72 12.05 -0.03
N TRP A 357 -13.71 11.41 -0.65
CA TRP A 357 -13.88 9.96 -0.57
C TRP A 357 -14.59 9.41 -1.81
N CYS A 358 -14.26 8.16 -2.16
CA CYS A 358 -14.96 7.35 -3.16
C CYS A 358 -15.20 5.95 -2.60
N SER A 359 -16.10 5.20 -3.22
CA SER A 359 -16.37 3.82 -2.86
C SER A 359 -16.08 2.84 -3.99
N PHE A 360 -15.83 1.58 -3.63
CA PHE A 360 -15.84 0.45 -4.54
C PHE A 360 -16.81 -0.62 -4.01
N GLY A 361 -17.37 -1.46 -4.88
CA GLY A 361 -18.24 -2.56 -4.47
C GLY A 361 -18.59 -3.49 -5.62
N LEU A 362 -19.34 -4.54 -5.33
CA LEU A 362 -19.77 -5.55 -6.30
C LEU A 362 -21.06 -5.18 -7.04
N ASP A 363 -21.76 -4.15 -6.57
CA ASP A 363 -22.91 -3.57 -7.24
C ASP A 363 -22.52 -2.35 -8.10
N ALA A 364 -23.45 -1.89 -8.93
CA ALA A 364 -23.26 -0.68 -9.72
C ALA A 364 -23.05 0.55 -8.80
N PRO A 365 -22.13 1.46 -9.14
CA PRO A 365 -21.89 2.67 -8.35
C PRO A 365 -23.09 3.64 -8.41
N ASP A 366 -23.39 4.28 -7.30
CA ASP A 366 -24.52 5.20 -7.11
C ASP A 366 -24.09 6.68 -6.99
N ARG A 367 -22.78 6.96 -7.04
CA ARG A 367 -22.21 8.32 -6.98
C ARG A 367 -21.09 8.50 -8.00
N ALA A 368 -20.98 9.71 -8.55
CA ALA A 368 -19.82 10.08 -9.37
C ALA A 368 -18.52 9.91 -8.57
N GLY A 369 -17.51 9.32 -9.21
CA GLY A 369 -16.24 8.97 -8.60
C GLY A 369 -16.18 7.55 -8.02
N ASP A 370 -17.32 6.88 -7.84
CA ASP A 370 -17.37 5.52 -7.29
C ASP A 370 -17.12 4.45 -8.36
N TRP A 371 -16.68 3.30 -7.89
CA TRP A 371 -16.27 2.15 -8.68
C TRP A 371 -17.20 0.97 -8.38
N GLY A 372 -17.45 0.13 -9.38
CA GLY A 372 -18.35 -1.00 -9.18
C GLY A 372 -18.40 -1.97 -10.35
N LEU A 373 -19.41 -2.83 -10.32
CA LEU A 373 -19.72 -3.75 -11.41
C LEU A 373 -21.04 -3.37 -12.08
N GLU A 374 -21.07 -3.39 -13.41
CA GLU A 374 -22.29 -3.22 -14.20
C GLU A 374 -22.49 -4.45 -15.08
N THR A 375 -23.68 -5.07 -15.06
CA THR A 375 -24.00 -6.17 -15.97
C THR A 375 -24.82 -5.66 -17.14
N VAL A 376 -24.28 -5.81 -18.35
CA VAL A 376 -24.92 -5.38 -19.60
C VAL A 376 -24.91 -6.54 -20.58
N ASN A 377 -26.09 -6.92 -21.08
CA ASN A 377 -26.25 -8.03 -22.02
C ASN A 377 -25.61 -9.34 -21.55
N GLY A 378 -25.67 -9.63 -20.24
CA GLY A 378 -25.12 -10.84 -19.64
C GLY A 378 -23.61 -10.84 -19.41
N MET A 379 -22.91 -9.75 -19.70
CA MET A 379 -21.48 -9.58 -19.40
C MET A 379 -21.31 -8.59 -18.24
N THR A 380 -20.49 -8.96 -17.25
CA THR A 380 -20.18 -8.08 -16.11
C THR A 380 -18.93 -7.26 -16.39
N TRP A 381 -19.03 -5.95 -16.21
CA TRP A 381 -17.97 -4.97 -16.47
C TRP A 381 -17.49 -4.33 -15.17
N LEU A 382 -16.17 -4.13 -15.05
CA LEU A 382 -15.62 -3.14 -14.13
C LEU A 382 -15.97 -1.75 -14.65
N VAL A 383 -16.56 -0.91 -13.81
CA VAL A 383 -16.99 0.45 -14.18
C VAL A 383 -16.53 1.50 -13.19
N ARG A 384 -16.39 2.73 -13.67
CA ARG A 384 -16.28 3.95 -12.87
C ARG A 384 -17.44 4.89 -13.21
N ALA A 385 -18.14 5.40 -12.20
CA ALA A 385 -19.16 6.41 -12.38
C ALA A 385 -18.53 7.80 -12.54
N LEU A 386 -19.02 8.57 -13.51
CA LEU A 386 -18.67 9.95 -13.78
C LEU A 386 -19.95 10.80 -13.80
N ALA A 387 -19.86 12.05 -13.36
CA ALA A 387 -20.97 12.99 -13.53
C ALA A 387 -21.10 13.38 -15.02
N LEU A 388 -22.32 13.42 -15.56
CA LEU A 388 -22.59 14.01 -16.86
C LEU A 388 -22.43 15.54 -16.78
N ASP A 389 -21.72 16.09 -17.77
CA ASP A 389 -21.19 17.45 -17.85
C ASP A 389 -22.19 18.56 -17.41
N GLU A 390 -21.72 19.50 -16.58
CA GLU A 390 -22.51 20.60 -15.97
C GLU A 390 -23.00 21.65 -17.01
N THR A 391 -22.54 21.56 -18.26
CA THR A 391 -22.81 22.52 -19.34
C THR A 391 -24.21 22.42 -19.96
N ARG A 392 -25.00 21.40 -19.59
CA ARG A 392 -26.43 21.34 -19.98
C ARG A 392 -27.28 22.16 -19.01
N SER A 393 -27.90 23.22 -19.50
CA SER A 393 -28.77 24.11 -18.72
C SER A 393 -29.84 23.31 -17.96
N LYS A 394 -29.68 23.18 -16.65
CA LYS A 394 -30.67 22.52 -15.78
C LYS A 394 -31.95 23.35 -15.74
N ALA A 395 -33.08 22.72 -16.05
CA ALA A 395 -34.40 23.31 -15.88
C ALA A 395 -34.67 23.58 -14.38
N ARG A 396 -35.29 24.73 -14.10
CA ARG A 396 -35.56 25.24 -12.74
C ARG A 396 -36.55 24.32 -12.03
N GLY A 397 -36.06 23.46 -11.13
CA GLY A 397 -36.90 22.63 -10.23
C GLY A 397 -36.71 21.12 -10.28
N ALA A 398 -35.72 20.59 -11.01
CA ALA A 398 -35.37 19.17 -10.91
C ALA A 398 -34.58 18.90 -9.62
N ILE A 399 -34.90 17.78 -8.95
CA ILE A 399 -34.12 17.19 -7.87
C ILE A 399 -32.66 17.10 -8.33
N GLU A 400 -31.71 17.44 -7.46
CA GLU A 400 -30.26 17.42 -7.74
C GLU A 400 -29.69 16.00 -7.88
N ASP A 401 -30.35 15.11 -8.65
CA ASP A 401 -29.76 13.84 -9.02
C ASP A 401 -28.76 14.11 -10.14
N GLU A 402 -27.46 14.04 -9.82
CA GLU A 402 -26.40 14.04 -10.83
C GLU A 402 -26.64 12.84 -11.76
N GLU A 403 -26.97 13.09 -13.03
CA GLU A 403 -27.04 12.01 -14.01
C GLU A 403 -25.67 11.35 -14.11
N LEU A 404 -25.62 10.05 -13.83
CA LEU A 404 -24.39 9.26 -13.83
C LEU A 404 -24.14 8.63 -15.19
N TYR A 405 -22.90 8.77 -15.66
CA TYR A 405 -22.38 8.02 -16.80
C TYR A 405 -21.38 6.97 -16.31
N PHE A 406 -21.60 5.71 -16.70
CA PHE A 406 -20.67 4.62 -16.38
C PHE A 406 -19.63 4.47 -17.48
N GLN A 407 -18.39 4.81 -17.14
CA GLN A 407 -17.24 4.48 -17.97
C GLN A 407 -16.91 3.00 -17.77
N ARG A 408 -17.22 2.19 -18.79
CA ARG A 408 -16.89 0.74 -18.82
C ARG A 408 -15.40 0.56 -19.10
N LEU A 409 -14.71 -0.14 -18.20
CA LEU A 409 -13.25 -0.24 -18.22
C LEU A 409 -12.77 -1.54 -18.83
N MET A 410 -13.24 -2.67 -18.29
CA MET A 410 -12.95 -4.01 -18.82
C MET A 410 -13.99 -5.03 -18.35
N PRO A 411 -14.21 -6.12 -19.09
CA PRO A 411 -15.00 -7.25 -18.60
C PRO A 411 -14.35 -7.89 -17.37
N ALA A 412 -15.14 -8.28 -16.38
CA ALA A 412 -14.65 -8.95 -15.18
C ALA A 412 -14.00 -10.31 -15.51
N GLU A 413 -14.50 -11.00 -16.54
CA GLU A 413 -13.99 -12.29 -17.01
C GLU A 413 -12.61 -12.18 -17.67
N ALA A 414 -12.19 -10.97 -18.07
CA ALA A 414 -10.86 -10.70 -18.60
C ALA A 414 -9.78 -10.64 -17.51
N LEU A 415 -10.17 -10.56 -16.23
CA LEU A 415 -9.24 -10.74 -15.12
C LEU A 415 -8.75 -12.19 -15.07
N ARG A 416 -7.44 -12.38 -14.95
CA ARG A 416 -6.87 -13.71 -14.72
C ARG A 416 -7.09 -14.19 -13.29
N ILE A 417 -7.12 -13.26 -12.33
CA ILE A 417 -7.56 -13.54 -10.96
C ILE A 417 -9.08 -13.76 -10.93
N ARG A 418 -9.52 -14.96 -10.57
CA ARG A 418 -10.94 -15.37 -10.59
C ARG A 418 -11.67 -14.98 -9.31
N GLY A 419 -12.99 -14.80 -9.39
CA GLY A 419 -13.88 -14.62 -8.24
C GLY A 419 -14.24 -13.17 -7.93
N ARG A 420 -15.44 -12.97 -7.35
CA ARG A 420 -16.00 -11.65 -7.03
C ARG A 420 -15.09 -10.81 -6.13
N HIS A 421 -14.50 -11.41 -5.09
CA HIS A 421 -13.59 -10.69 -4.19
C HIS A 421 -12.36 -10.13 -4.93
N ASN A 422 -11.88 -10.80 -5.97
CA ASN A 422 -10.77 -10.33 -6.79
C ASN A 422 -11.19 -9.18 -7.72
N ALA A 423 -12.43 -9.17 -8.22
CA ALA A 423 -13.00 -8.00 -8.89
C ALA A 423 -13.08 -6.78 -7.95
N ALA A 424 -13.51 -6.98 -6.69
CA ALA A 424 -13.51 -5.91 -5.69
C ALA A 424 -12.09 -5.40 -5.38
N ASN A 425 -11.11 -6.30 -5.23
CA ASN A 425 -9.70 -5.93 -5.07
C ASN A 425 -9.17 -5.13 -6.27
N ALA A 426 -9.53 -5.53 -7.50
CA ALA A 426 -9.17 -4.81 -8.71
C ALA A 426 -9.76 -3.39 -8.76
N LEU A 427 -11.04 -3.23 -8.36
CA LEU A 427 -11.69 -1.93 -8.28
C LEU A 427 -11.04 -1.03 -7.22
N ALA A 428 -10.71 -1.57 -6.04
CA ALA A 428 -9.99 -0.86 -5.00
C ALA A 428 -8.60 -0.40 -5.49
N ALA A 429 -7.86 -1.28 -6.17
CA ALA A 429 -6.54 -0.98 -6.71
C ALA A 429 -6.59 0.10 -7.80
N LEU A 430 -7.58 0.02 -8.71
CA LEU A 430 -7.81 1.05 -9.73
C LEU A 430 -8.17 2.40 -9.11
N ALA A 431 -9.03 2.42 -8.09
CA ALA A 431 -9.42 3.65 -7.38
C ALA A 431 -8.20 4.33 -6.73
N LEU A 432 -7.36 3.56 -6.02
CA LEU A 432 -6.13 4.04 -5.40
C LEU A 432 -5.08 4.49 -6.43
N ALA A 433 -4.83 3.70 -7.47
CA ALA A 433 -3.82 4.05 -8.46
C ALA A 433 -4.24 5.27 -9.29
N THR A 434 -5.52 5.36 -9.67
CA THR A 434 -6.05 6.51 -10.43
C THR A 434 -6.03 7.81 -9.63
N SER A 435 -6.14 7.76 -8.29
CA SER A 435 -6.08 8.97 -7.46
C SER A 435 -4.71 9.66 -7.46
N THR A 436 -3.65 8.97 -7.92
CA THR A 436 -2.32 9.56 -8.10
C THR A 436 -2.19 10.44 -9.34
N GLY A 437 -3.20 10.42 -10.23
CA GLY A 437 -3.16 11.07 -11.54
C GLY A 437 -2.49 10.24 -12.64
N ALA A 438 -2.09 9.00 -12.36
CA ALA A 438 -1.55 8.08 -13.36
C ALA A 438 -2.59 7.73 -14.45
N PRO A 439 -2.17 7.57 -15.73
CA PRO A 439 -3.09 7.34 -16.84
C PRO A 439 -3.75 5.95 -16.77
N LEU A 440 -5.07 5.92 -16.95
CA LEU A 440 -5.88 4.70 -16.80
C LEU A 440 -5.59 3.61 -17.85
N GLY A 441 -5.26 3.99 -19.09
CA GLY A 441 -5.04 3.06 -20.20
C GLY A 441 -3.98 1.99 -19.91
N PRO A 442 -2.72 2.36 -19.60
CA PRO A 442 -1.67 1.40 -19.24
C PRO A 442 -1.99 0.57 -18.00
N MET A 443 -2.70 1.16 -17.02
CA MET A 443 -3.15 0.43 -15.82
C MET A 443 -4.10 -0.72 -16.19
N LEU A 444 -5.09 -0.49 -17.05
CA LEU A 444 -6.02 -1.55 -17.49
C LEU A 444 -5.29 -2.68 -18.23
N HIS A 445 -4.22 -2.37 -18.97
CA HIS A 445 -3.37 -3.39 -19.57
C HIS A 445 -2.64 -4.23 -18.50
N GLY A 446 -2.05 -3.56 -17.50
CA GLY A 446 -1.42 -4.22 -16.36
C GLY A 446 -2.40 -5.13 -15.60
N LEU A 447 -3.60 -4.63 -15.32
CA LEU A 447 -4.65 -5.35 -14.61
C LEU A 447 -5.03 -6.66 -15.31
N ARG A 448 -5.14 -6.63 -16.64
CA ARG A 448 -5.45 -7.83 -17.45
C ARG A 448 -4.36 -8.91 -17.39
N GLU A 449 -3.10 -8.51 -17.16
CA GLU A 449 -1.97 -9.45 -17.15
C GLU A 449 -1.69 -10.07 -15.78
N TYR A 450 -2.11 -9.40 -14.70
CA TYR A 450 -1.87 -9.81 -13.33
C TYR A 450 -2.42 -11.20 -13.02
N ARG A 451 -1.55 -12.11 -12.55
CA ARG A 451 -1.88 -13.53 -12.31
C ARG A 451 -2.16 -13.87 -10.84
N GLY A 452 -2.05 -12.90 -9.93
CA GLY A 452 -2.10 -13.16 -8.49
C GLY A 452 -0.71 -13.25 -7.87
N GLU A 453 -0.67 -13.29 -6.54
CA GLU A 453 0.56 -13.43 -5.77
C GLU A 453 0.96 -14.91 -5.63
N PRO A 454 2.27 -15.22 -5.54
CA PRO A 454 2.73 -16.51 -5.07
C PRO A 454 2.10 -16.86 -3.71
N HIS A 455 1.82 -18.15 -3.52
CA HIS A 455 1.22 -18.76 -2.32
C HIS A 455 -0.21 -18.31 -2.01
N ARG A 456 -0.94 -17.83 -3.02
CA ARG A 456 -2.35 -17.42 -2.91
C ARG A 456 -3.20 -18.22 -3.90
N VAL A 457 -3.54 -19.44 -3.50
CA VAL A 457 -4.14 -20.47 -4.38
C VAL A 457 -3.26 -20.71 -5.61
N GLU A 458 -1.95 -20.82 -5.38
CA GLU A 458 -0.95 -21.04 -6.40
C GLU A 458 -0.95 -22.53 -6.83
N PRO A 459 -1.11 -22.85 -8.11
CA PRO A 459 -0.98 -24.23 -8.57
C PRO A 459 0.48 -24.67 -8.47
N VAL A 460 0.72 -25.78 -7.75
CA VAL A 460 2.05 -26.33 -7.49
C VAL A 460 2.39 -27.48 -8.44
N ALA A 461 1.46 -28.42 -8.62
CA ALA A 461 1.67 -29.63 -9.41
C ALA A 461 0.34 -30.30 -9.76
N ILE A 462 0.38 -31.18 -10.77
CA ILE A 462 -0.70 -32.12 -11.09
C ILE A 462 -0.14 -33.54 -10.95
N LEU A 463 -0.64 -34.33 -10.00
CA LEU A 463 -0.23 -35.71 -9.75
C LEU A 463 -1.43 -36.63 -9.89
N ASP A 464 -1.37 -37.64 -10.75
CA ASP A 464 -2.47 -38.60 -10.98
C ASP A 464 -3.84 -37.94 -11.26
N GLY A 465 -3.82 -36.81 -11.99
CA GLY A 465 -5.03 -36.04 -12.30
C GLY A 465 -5.58 -35.22 -11.13
N VAL A 466 -4.83 -35.07 -10.04
CA VAL A 466 -5.15 -34.23 -8.87
C VAL A 466 -4.27 -33.00 -8.89
N GLU A 467 -4.87 -31.81 -8.81
CA GLU A 467 -4.14 -30.54 -8.76
C GLU A 467 -3.84 -30.14 -7.31
N TYR A 468 -2.61 -29.71 -7.05
CA TYR A 468 -2.16 -29.27 -5.72
C TYR A 468 -2.06 -27.75 -5.70
N PHE A 469 -2.71 -27.11 -4.73
CA PHE A 469 -2.73 -25.66 -4.57
C PHE A 469 -2.11 -25.25 -3.24
N ASP A 470 -1.18 -24.31 -3.31
CA ASP A 470 -0.61 -23.62 -2.15
C ASP A 470 -1.36 -22.31 -1.90
N ASP A 471 -2.09 -22.26 -0.79
CA ASP A 471 -2.70 -21.06 -0.23
C ASP A 471 -2.20 -20.85 1.22
N SER A 472 -0.90 -21.05 1.45
CA SER A 472 -0.29 -20.86 2.76
C SER A 472 -0.45 -19.43 3.32
N LYS A 473 -0.78 -18.44 2.48
CA LYS A 473 -1.17 -17.09 2.92
C LYS A 473 -2.60 -16.99 3.48
N GLY A 474 -3.42 -18.04 3.38
CA GLY A 474 -4.75 -18.15 3.97
C GLY A 474 -4.72 -18.29 5.50
N THR A 475 -4.15 -17.30 6.21
CA THR A 475 -3.92 -17.37 7.66
C THR A 475 -5.14 -17.06 8.54
N ASN A 476 -6.31 -16.85 7.93
CA ASN A 476 -7.57 -16.59 8.62
C ASN A 476 -8.74 -17.31 7.95
N VAL A 477 -9.84 -17.41 8.68
CA VAL A 477 -11.06 -18.11 8.27
C VAL A 477 -11.65 -17.55 6.98
N GLY A 478 -11.69 -16.22 6.83
CA GLY A 478 -12.25 -15.56 5.64
C GLY A 478 -11.47 -15.85 4.36
N ALA A 479 -10.14 -15.89 4.43
CA ALA A 479 -9.29 -16.23 3.29
C ALA A 479 -9.51 -17.68 2.84
N THR A 480 -9.54 -18.60 3.80
CA THR A 480 -9.77 -20.03 3.54
C THR A 480 -11.15 -20.28 2.95
N LEU A 481 -12.17 -19.61 3.50
CA LEU A 481 -13.54 -19.67 2.98
C LEU A 481 -13.62 -19.21 1.52
N ALA A 482 -12.89 -18.14 1.16
CA ALA A 482 -12.82 -17.65 -0.21
C ALA A 482 -12.14 -18.67 -1.15
N ALA A 483 -11.05 -19.31 -0.71
CA ALA A 483 -10.36 -20.33 -1.49
C ALA A 483 -11.22 -21.59 -1.70
N VAL A 484 -11.88 -22.09 -0.64
CA VAL A 484 -12.77 -23.26 -0.69
C VAL A 484 -13.96 -23.02 -1.62
N ASN A 485 -14.64 -21.87 -1.51
CA ASN A 485 -15.76 -21.57 -2.41
C ASN A 485 -15.30 -21.34 -3.86
N GLY A 486 -14.12 -20.75 -4.06
CA GLY A 486 -13.57 -20.48 -5.38
C GLY A 486 -13.23 -21.76 -6.15
N LEU A 487 -12.37 -22.62 -5.58
CA LEU A 487 -11.98 -23.88 -6.20
C LEU A 487 -13.11 -24.92 -6.16
N GLY A 488 -13.90 -24.92 -5.09
CA GLY A 488 -14.98 -25.88 -4.86
C GLY A 488 -16.15 -25.77 -5.84
N ALA A 489 -16.26 -24.65 -6.58
CA ALA A 489 -17.28 -24.45 -7.59
C ALA A 489 -17.13 -25.41 -8.78
N GLU A 490 -15.90 -25.87 -9.06
CA GLU A 490 -15.59 -26.67 -10.26
C GLU A 490 -15.18 -28.11 -9.92
N ARG A 491 -14.76 -28.39 -8.67
CA ARG A 491 -14.15 -29.66 -8.25
C ARG A 491 -14.29 -29.92 -6.75
N ARG A 492 -14.09 -31.17 -6.33
CA ARG A 492 -14.04 -31.56 -4.91
C ARG A 492 -12.65 -31.32 -4.36
N LEU A 493 -12.56 -31.00 -3.06
CA LEU A 493 -11.32 -30.58 -2.43
C LEU A 493 -10.89 -31.51 -1.28
N VAL A 494 -9.62 -31.89 -1.21
CA VAL A 494 -9.01 -32.33 0.06
C VAL A 494 -8.33 -31.13 0.68
N VAL A 495 -8.87 -30.65 1.81
CA VAL A 495 -8.46 -29.37 2.41
C VAL A 495 -7.58 -29.62 3.62
N ILE A 496 -6.41 -28.99 3.67
CA ILE A 496 -5.51 -29.01 4.82
C ILE A 496 -5.71 -27.73 5.63
N LEU A 497 -6.16 -27.87 6.88
CA LEU A 497 -6.41 -26.78 7.83
C LEU A 497 -5.52 -26.90 9.06
N GLY A 498 -5.22 -25.79 9.72
CA GLY A 498 -4.63 -25.80 11.06
C GLY A 498 -3.35 -24.98 11.22
N GLY A 499 -2.93 -24.87 12.48
CA GLY A 499 -1.89 -23.95 12.96
C GLY A 499 -2.31 -23.25 14.25
N ASP A 500 -1.85 -22.01 14.45
CA ASP A 500 -2.30 -21.11 15.52
C ASP A 500 -3.50 -20.28 15.05
N GLY A 501 -4.68 -20.61 15.56
CA GLY A 501 -5.97 -20.03 15.22
C GLY A 501 -6.24 -18.66 15.83
N LYS A 502 -5.43 -18.23 16.81
CA LYS A 502 -5.54 -16.90 17.46
C LYS A 502 -6.95 -16.57 18.00
N GLY A 503 -7.68 -17.60 18.44
CA GLY A 503 -9.03 -17.45 18.99
C GLY A 503 -10.12 -17.11 17.96
N GLN A 504 -9.88 -17.31 16.65
CA GLN A 504 -10.90 -17.14 15.62
C GLN A 504 -12.06 -18.13 15.76
N ASP A 505 -13.25 -17.73 15.33
CA ASP A 505 -14.38 -18.64 15.11
C ASP A 505 -14.27 -19.34 13.75
N PHE A 506 -14.15 -20.67 13.78
CA PHE A 506 -14.05 -21.51 12.58
C PHE A 506 -15.41 -21.99 12.03
N ALA A 507 -16.51 -21.73 12.75
CA ALA A 507 -17.85 -22.13 12.30
C ALA A 507 -18.22 -21.69 10.88
N PRO A 508 -17.80 -20.49 10.39
CA PRO A 508 -18.09 -20.07 9.01
C PRO A 508 -17.55 -21.00 7.91
N LEU A 509 -16.56 -21.85 8.20
CA LEU A 509 -16.02 -22.81 7.24
C LEU A 509 -16.94 -24.02 7.02
N ALA A 510 -17.78 -24.34 8.00
CA ALA A 510 -18.52 -25.60 8.07
C ALA A 510 -19.36 -25.86 6.80
N ASP A 511 -20.19 -24.89 6.41
CA ASP A 511 -21.10 -25.03 5.26
C ASP A 511 -20.37 -25.11 3.92
N ALA A 512 -19.25 -24.41 3.77
CA ALA A 512 -18.46 -24.44 2.54
C ALA A 512 -17.71 -25.78 2.42
N LEU A 513 -17.09 -26.24 3.51
CA LEU A 513 -16.40 -27.53 3.55
C LEU A 513 -17.38 -28.69 3.37
N ALA A 514 -18.54 -28.68 4.02
CA ALA A 514 -19.58 -29.70 3.84
C ALA A 514 -20.02 -29.83 2.37
N ARG A 515 -20.13 -28.71 1.65
CA ARG A 515 -20.49 -28.71 0.22
C ARG A 515 -19.36 -29.16 -0.70
N HIS A 516 -18.14 -28.68 -0.47
CA HIS A 516 -17.06 -28.77 -1.47
C HIS A 516 -15.95 -29.77 -1.12
N ALA A 517 -15.73 -30.08 0.17
CA ALA A 517 -14.62 -30.93 0.59
C ALA A 517 -14.94 -32.42 0.48
N ARG A 518 -14.01 -33.17 -0.12
CA ARG A 518 -13.93 -34.64 -0.05
C ARG A 518 -13.47 -35.11 1.32
N ALA A 519 -12.46 -34.45 1.87
CA ALA A 519 -11.92 -34.71 3.20
C ALA A 519 -11.25 -33.44 3.74
N VAL A 520 -11.12 -33.37 5.06
CA VAL A 520 -10.40 -32.31 5.75
C VAL A 520 -9.31 -32.93 6.62
N LEU A 521 -8.09 -32.42 6.47
CA LEU A 521 -6.90 -32.86 7.21
C LEU A 521 -6.46 -31.74 8.14
N LEU A 522 -6.34 -32.04 9.43
CA LEU A 522 -6.03 -31.06 10.47
C LEU A 522 -4.58 -31.19 10.96
N ILE A 523 -3.87 -30.07 11.00
CA ILE A 523 -2.50 -29.95 11.51
C ILE A 523 -2.40 -28.93 12.64
N GLY A 524 -1.28 -28.93 13.36
CA GLY A 524 -0.92 -27.86 14.27
C GLY A 524 -1.75 -27.75 15.55
N ARG A 525 -1.53 -26.65 16.26
CA ARG A 525 -1.98 -26.43 17.65
C ARG A 525 -3.50 -26.49 17.82
N ASP A 526 -4.25 -25.80 16.95
CA ASP A 526 -5.69 -25.59 17.12
C ASP A 526 -6.56 -26.58 16.33
N ALA A 527 -5.99 -27.70 15.86
CA ALA A 527 -6.71 -28.77 15.18
C ALA A 527 -7.98 -29.21 15.94
N ALA A 528 -7.89 -29.41 17.25
CA ALA A 528 -9.02 -29.83 18.07
C ALA A 528 -10.17 -28.79 18.10
N LEU A 529 -9.84 -27.49 18.08
CA LEU A 529 -10.82 -26.40 18.04
C LEU A 529 -11.53 -26.37 16.68
N ILE A 530 -10.76 -26.47 15.58
CA ILE A 530 -11.31 -26.53 14.22
C ILE A 530 -12.26 -27.71 14.10
N ARG A 531 -11.84 -28.90 14.55
CA ARG A 531 -12.67 -30.13 14.55
C ARG A 531 -13.99 -29.92 15.29
N ALA A 532 -13.96 -29.29 16.46
CA ALA A 532 -15.17 -29.02 17.23
C ALA A 532 -16.12 -28.06 16.49
N SER A 533 -15.59 -27.05 15.79
CA SER A 533 -16.41 -26.06 15.07
C SER A 533 -17.05 -26.59 13.78
N ILE A 534 -16.40 -27.50 13.06
CA ILE A 534 -16.88 -27.96 11.73
C ILE A 534 -17.38 -29.42 11.73
N GLY A 535 -17.05 -30.21 12.75
CA GLY A 535 -17.19 -31.67 12.75
C GLY A 535 -18.63 -32.16 12.54
N ASP A 536 -19.60 -31.53 13.20
CA ASP A 536 -21.01 -31.94 13.10
C ASP A 536 -21.55 -31.74 11.67
N ALA A 537 -21.26 -30.60 11.05
CA ALA A 537 -21.68 -30.30 9.68
C ALA A 537 -21.03 -31.25 8.67
N LEU A 538 -19.74 -31.57 8.85
CA LEU A 538 -19.02 -32.47 7.94
C LEU A 538 -19.46 -33.91 8.12
N SER A 539 -19.71 -34.36 9.36
CA SER A 539 -20.28 -35.68 9.65
C SER A 539 -21.65 -35.85 8.99
N ALA A 540 -22.53 -34.84 9.12
CA ALA A 540 -23.84 -34.84 8.46
C ALA A 540 -23.74 -34.89 6.92
N ALA A 541 -22.68 -34.28 6.34
CA ALA A 541 -22.40 -34.31 4.92
C ALA A 541 -21.61 -35.56 4.46
N GLY A 542 -21.21 -36.46 5.37
CA GLY A 542 -20.40 -37.64 5.06
C GLY A 542 -18.94 -37.32 4.68
N VAL A 543 -18.42 -36.18 5.10
CA VAL A 543 -17.05 -35.72 4.84
C VAL A 543 -16.14 -36.12 6.01
N GLY A 544 -15.06 -36.84 5.71
CA GLY A 544 -14.08 -37.27 6.72
C GLY A 544 -13.22 -36.10 7.24
N VAL A 545 -12.92 -36.11 8.53
CA VAL A 545 -12.03 -35.14 9.19
C VAL A 545 -10.95 -35.90 9.97
N GLU A 546 -9.68 -35.75 9.60
CA GLU A 546 -8.55 -36.52 10.18
C GLU A 546 -7.50 -35.59 10.80
N ASP A 547 -7.04 -35.92 12.02
CA ASP A 547 -5.92 -35.22 12.66
C ASP A 547 -4.62 -35.89 12.20
N VAL A 548 -3.84 -35.17 11.40
CA VAL A 548 -2.59 -35.68 10.80
C VAL A 548 -1.34 -35.05 11.42
N GLY A 549 -1.51 -33.98 12.20
CA GLY A 549 -0.47 -33.40 13.06
C GLY A 549 0.50 -32.48 12.33
N HIS A 550 1.15 -32.95 11.26
CA HIS A 550 2.14 -32.18 10.48
C HIS A 550 1.88 -32.25 8.97
N LEU A 551 2.48 -31.29 8.25
CA LEU A 551 2.11 -30.98 6.87
C LEU A 551 2.52 -32.06 5.86
N GLU A 552 3.65 -32.72 6.06
CA GLU A 552 4.13 -33.81 5.20
C GLU A 552 3.23 -35.04 5.28
N ALA A 553 2.74 -35.35 6.50
CA ALA A 553 1.73 -36.40 6.70
C ALA A 553 0.40 -36.00 6.06
N ALA A 554 0.01 -34.73 6.15
CA ALA A 554 -1.19 -34.21 5.48
C ALA A 554 -1.11 -34.35 3.96
N VAL A 555 0.02 -34.02 3.33
CA VAL A 555 0.22 -34.19 1.87
C VAL A 555 0.13 -35.66 1.47
N SER A 556 0.78 -36.54 2.25
CA SER A 556 0.75 -37.98 2.00
C SER A 556 -0.67 -38.55 2.10
N GLN A 557 -1.42 -38.16 3.14
CA GLN A 557 -2.81 -38.59 3.34
C GLN A 557 -3.76 -37.95 2.32
N ALA A 558 -3.52 -36.71 1.91
CA ALA A 558 -4.32 -36.08 0.85
C ALA A 558 -4.22 -36.86 -0.45
N ALA A 559 -3.03 -37.37 -0.76
CA ALA A 559 -2.79 -38.15 -1.96
C ALA A 559 -3.41 -39.56 -1.95
N THR A 560 -3.86 -40.07 -0.78
CA THR A 560 -4.61 -41.33 -0.68
C THR A 560 -6.12 -41.09 -0.78
N LEU A 561 -6.59 -39.93 -0.31
CA LEU A 561 -8.01 -39.57 -0.27
C LEU A 561 -8.51 -38.92 -1.57
N ALA A 562 -7.64 -38.18 -2.27
CA ALA A 562 -7.98 -37.49 -3.50
C ALA A 562 -8.21 -38.46 -4.68
N GLN A 563 -9.14 -38.09 -5.56
CA GLN A 563 -9.45 -38.79 -6.80
C GLN A 563 -9.11 -37.91 -8.01
N SER A 564 -8.83 -38.52 -9.16
CA SER A 564 -8.60 -37.77 -10.40
C SER A 564 -9.74 -36.77 -10.66
N GLY A 565 -9.39 -35.50 -10.93
CA GLY A 565 -10.31 -34.38 -11.08
C GLY A 565 -10.56 -33.58 -9.79
N ASP A 566 -10.14 -34.09 -8.63
CA ASP A 566 -10.12 -33.33 -7.38
C ASP A 566 -8.93 -32.36 -7.32
N ALA A 567 -8.92 -31.53 -6.27
CA ALA A 567 -7.73 -30.76 -5.89
C ALA A 567 -7.38 -30.95 -4.41
N VAL A 568 -6.08 -30.86 -4.09
CA VAL A 568 -5.56 -30.72 -2.73
C VAL A 568 -5.31 -29.24 -2.47
N LEU A 569 -5.91 -28.68 -1.42
CA LEU A 569 -5.79 -27.27 -1.06
C LEU A 569 -5.11 -27.13 0.30
N MET A 570 -3.92 -26.53 0.32
CA MET A 570 -3.27 -26.08 1.55
C MET A 570 -3.73 -24.66 1.87
N SER A 571 -4.80 -24.50 2.66
CA SER A 571 -5.36 -23.20 3.06
C SER A 571 -5.69 -23.22 4.56
N PRO A 572 -4.74 -22.84 5.43
CA PRO A 572 -4.72 -23.32 6.81
C PRO A 572 -5.75 -22.69 7.75
N ALA A 573 -6.38 -21.57 7.39
CA ALA A 573 -7.18 -20.71 8.27
C ALA A 573 -6.47 -20.18 9.54
N CYS A 574 -5.18 -20.49 9.70
CA CYS A 574 -4.40 -20.23 10.89
C CYS A 574 -3.02 -19.65 10.57
N ALA A 575 -2.46 -18.93 11.53
CA ALA A 575 -1.07 -18.52 11.49
C ALA A 575 -0.13 -19.73 11.58
N SER A 576 1.09 -19.58 11.07
CA SER A 576 2.06 -20.68 10.93
C SER A 576 3.00 -20.85 12.11
N LEU A 577 2.95 -19.95 13.09
CA LEU A 577 4.04 -19.74 14.06
C LEU A 577 4.17 -20.85 15.12
N ASP A 578 3.21 -21.77 15.19
CA ASP A 578 3.24 -22.93 16.07
C ASP A 578 4.18 -24.03 15.55
N GLN A 579 4.28 -24.19 14.22
CA GLN A 579 5.07 -25.25 13.58
C GLN A 579 6.15 -24.72 12.61
N PHE A 580 6.07 -23.46 12.18
CA PHE A 580 6.91 -22.89 11.12
C PHE A 580 7.45 -21.50 11.50
N ARG A 581 8.54 -21.07 10.85
CA ARG A 581 9.14 -19.75 11.06
C ARG A 581 8.21 -18.61 10.61
N ASN A 582 7.51 -18.81 9.50
CA ASN A 582 6.59 -17.90 8.84
C ASN A 582 5.75 -18.70 7.82
N TYR A 583 4.84 -18.03 7.11
CA TYR A 583 3.97 -18.72 6.15
C TYR A 583 4.75 -19.14 4.90
N GLU A 584 5.83 -18.43 4.53
CA GLU A 584 6.72 -18.80 3.43
C GLU A 584 7.40 -20.14 3.70
N HIS A 585 7.90 -20.35 4.92
CA HIS A 585 8.47 -21.64 5.32
C HIS A 585 7.43 -22.77 5.26
N ARG A 586 6.17 -22.47 5.57
CA ARG A 586 5.08 -23.46 5.45
C ARG A 586 4.79 -23.80 3.97
N ALA A 587 4.78 -22.80 3.10
CA ALA A 587 4.68 -22.99 1.66
C ALA A 587 5.84 -23.82 1.10
N GLU A 588 7.08 -23.50 1.50
CA GLU A 588 8.29 -24.26 1.14
C GLU A 588 8.15 -25.74 1.52
N VAL A 589 7.69 -26.03 2.74
CA VAL A 589 7.46 -27.40 3.22
C VAL A 589 6.34 -28.10 2.44
N PHE A 590 5.22 -27.41 2.16
CA PHE A 590 4.14 -27.97 1.34
C PHE A 590 4.64 -28.34 -0.06
N VAL A 591 5.30 -27.40 -0.74
CA VAL A 591 5.84 -27.62 -2.09
C VAL A 591 6.84 -28.76 -2.05
N ALA A 592 7.79 -28.77 -1.11
CA ALA A 592 8.76 -29.85 -0.96
C ALA A 592 8.10 -31.22 -0.78
N ALA A 593 7.10 -31.33 0.10
CA ALA A 593 6.36 -32.57 0.33
C ALA A 593 5.60 -33.05 -0.93
N VAL A 594 5.03 -32.12 -1.72
CA VAL A 594 4.41 -32.47 -3.01
C VAL A 594 5.47 -32.93 -4.02
N ARG A 595 6.67 -32.35 -4.00
CA ARG A 595 7.76 -32.80 -4.88
C ARG A 595 8.25 -34.20 -4.50
N GLU A 596 8.48 -34.46 -3.22
CA GLU A 596 8.88 -35.78 -2.73
C GLU A 596 7.84 -36.86 -3.08
N LEU A 597 6.54 -36.51 -2.98
CA LEU A 597 5.46 -37.39 -3.39
C LEU A 597 5.50 -37.69 -4.91
N ALA A 598 5.76 -36.69 -5.75
CA ALA A 598 5.89 -36.87 -7.19
C ALA A 598 7.07 -37.78 -7.54
N GLU A 599 8.23 -37.54 -6.91
CA GLU A 599 9.44 -38.35 -7.07
C GLU A 599 9.21 -39.81 -6.64
N ALA A 600 8.55 -40.03 -5.50
CA ALA A 600 8.20 -41.36 -5.00
C ALA A 600 7.28 -42.13 -5.95
N ARG A 601 6.47 -41.42 -6.76
CA ARG A 601 5.59 -41.99 -7.80
C ARG A 601 6.25 -42.05 -9.18
N GLY A 602 7.51 -41.63 -9.30
CA GLY A 602 8.24 -41.61 -10.58
C GLY A 602 7.73 -40.56 -11.58
N MET A 603 7.09 -39.49 -11.09
CA MET A 603 6.57 -38.39 -11.90
C MET A 603 7.58 -37.22 -11.90
N SER A 604 7.88 -36.68 -13.09
CA SER A 604 8.62 -35.41 -13.20
C SER A 604 7.65 -34.23 -13.10
N LEU A 605 7.99 -33.22 -12.31
CA LEU A 605 7.22 -31.97 -12.18
C LEU A 605 7.40 -31.02 -13.37
N GLU A 606 8.30 -31.34 -14.31
CA GLU A 606 8.49 -30.55 -15.51
C GLU A 606 7.43 -30.91 -16.55
N GLY A 607 6.35 -30.12 -16.61
CA GLY A 607 5.48 -30.10 -17.80
C GLY A 607 3.98 -29.90 -17.59
N GLY A 608 3.54 -29.17 -16.56
CA GLY A 608 2.11 -28.96 -16.33
C GLY A 608 1.73 -27.61 -15.74
N LEU A 609 2.15 -26.50 -16.37
CA LEU A 609 1.55 -25.17 -16.15
C LEU A 609 1.41 -24.41 -17.46
#